data_AF-A0A6G6K999-F1
#
_entry.id   AF-A0A6G6K999-F1
#
_cell.length_a   1.000
_cell.length_b   1.000
_cell.length_c   1.000
_cell.angle_alpha   90.00
_cell.angle_beta   90.00
_cell.angle_gamma   90.00
#
_symmetry.space_group_name_H-M   'P 1'
#
loop_
_entity.id
_entity.type
_entity.pdbx_description
1 polymer ?
#
loop_
_entity_poly.entity_id
_entity_poly.type
_entity_poly.pdbx_seq_one_letter_code
_entity_poly.pdbx_strand_id
1 'polypeptide(L)'
;MLYLLEDNADYDARLEPIVEKQVSDMSYRRGIPVAEPKHWTFTAASPRRLTNWLSFGSHDLISKPLRDVLLEVMPEGIDFYPITVVQKGKEHPYFDMNVLTIADVVDMDRSGIERLSSGHPIRLQSLHLKPLPESATPIFVANGDTLPFGLLCVTEPAAANIAAAGFLDIAFTPLPVGQNIPERVLRTSKAINPFSDTPVQPPPQREISWPDPEIFTSPSLRLGPEMTDVQVQAIHEAFGIQLPDYYIQFLRNYPAILDTTPSDHRGKTPLSARDVPKDAGQLIEMNANVRQPGSIWLEDEDGDLPWPANLWVIGDASSDYYCIDTNSTEQTVYVSDHENAAIVPWAASLEEFVSRLVEKITAILEQVREERKSSAAFARSLRNSLD
;
A
#
# COMPACT_ATOMS: atom_id res chain seq x y z
N MET A 1 -11.55 -26.26 -11.78
CA MET A 1 -10.26 -26.06 -11.09
C MET A 1 -10.52 -25.72 -9.62
N LEU A 2 -9.56 -25.92 -8.72
CA LEU A 2 -9.60 -25.37 -7.35
C LEU A 2 -8.56 -24.28 -7.21
N TYR A 3 -8.78 -23.32 -6.31
CA TYR A 3 -7.81 -22.27 -6.00
C TYR A 3 -7.59 -22.20 -4.49
N LEU A 4 -6.35 -21.98 -4.09
CA LEU A 4 -6.01 -21.54 -2.74
C LEU A 4 -6.29 -20.03 -2.68
N LEU A 5 -7.07 -19.62 -1.69
CA LEU A 5 -7.38 -18.22 -1.43
C LEU A 5 -6.45 -17.74 -0.31
N GLU A 6 -5.59 -16.79 -0.62
CA GLU A 6 -4.52 -16.34 0.26
C GLU A 6 -4.41 -14.82 0.25
N ASP A 7 -3.87 -14.30 1.34
CA ASP A 7 -3.36 -12.94 1.39
C ASP A 7 -2.16 -12.80 0.41
N ASN A 8 -2.26 -11.88 -0.55
CA ASN A 8 -1.18 -11.57 -1.49
C ASN A 8 -0.14 -10.61 -0.88
N ALA A 9 -0.38 -10.16 0.35
CA ALA A 9 0.41 -9.13 0.95
C ALA A 9 1.81 -9.66 1.29
N ASP A 10 2.83 -9.19 0.57
CA ASP A 10 4.25 -9.19 0.97
C ASP A 10 4.47 -8.25 2.20
N TYR A 11 3.43 -8.07 3.02
CA TYR A 11 3.34 -7.04 4.04
C TYR A 11 3.63 -7.65 5.41
N ASP A 12 4.76 -7.25 5.97
CA ASP A 12 5.13 -7.44 7.38
C ASP A 12 4.29 -6.55 8.31
N ALA A 13 2.97 -6.46 8.10
CA ALA A 13 2.07 -5.83 9.08
C ALA A 13 1.93 -6.78 10.27
N ARG A 14 2.89 -6.72 11.20
CA ARG A 14 2.82 -7.44 12.47
C ARG A 14 1.68 -6.84 13.28
N LEU A 15 0.60 -7.61 13.43
CA LEU A 15 -0.44 -7.33 14.40
C LEU A 15 0.06 -7.73 15.78
N GLU A 16 -0.01 -6.79 16.72
CA GLU A 16 0.25 -7.04 18.13
C GLU A 16 -1.06 -6.94 18.90
N PRO A 17 -1.46 -7.98 19.64
CA PRO A 17 -2.65 -7.93 20.48
C PRO A 17 -2.42 -6.94 21.63
N ILE A 18 -3.38 -6.04 21.88
CA ILE A 18 -3.27 -5.05 22.97
C ILE A 18 -3.25 -5.72 24.36
N VAL A 19 -3.77 -6.95 24.46
CA VAL A 19 -3.79 -7.74 25.68
C VAL A 19 -3.07 -9.08 25.45
N GLU A 20 -1.76 -9.13 25.74
CA GLU A 20 -0.87 -10.29 25.52
C GLU A 20 -1.38 -11.62 26.14
N LYS A 21 -2.24 -11.56 27.18
CA LYS A 21 -2.61 -12.72 27.99
C LYS A 21 -3.76 -13.58 27.46
N GLN A 22 -4.36 -13.28 26.31
CA GLN A 22 -5.57 -13.97 25.84
C GLN A 22 -5.45 -14.66 24.47
N VAL A 23 -4.32 -14.54 23.77
CA VAL A 23 -4.20 -15.05 22.39
C VAL A 23 -4.05 -16.57 22.34
N SER A 24 -3.49 -17.20 23.38
CA SER A 24 -3.30 -18.65 23.44
C SER A 24 -4.60 -19.46 23.55
N ASP A 25 -5.71 -18.82 23.96
CA ASP A 25 -7.05 -19.45 24.00
C ASP A 25 -7.82 -19.29 22.69
N MET A 26 -7.27 -18.55 21.71
CA MET A 26 -7.88 -18.38 20.39
C MET A 26 -7.52 -19.53 19.45
N SER A 27 -7.72 -20.79 19.88
CA SER A 27 -7.56 -21.93 18.96
C SER A 27 -8.76 -21.98 18.00
N TYR A 28 -8.80 -21.05 17.04
CA TYR A 28 -9.76 -21.10 15.95
C TYR A 28 -9.41 -22.29 15.07
N ARG A 29 -10.16 -23.36 15.26
CA ARG A 29 -10.17 -24.47 14.32
C ARG A 29 -11.18 -24.13 13.26
N ARG A 30 -10.68 -23.73 12.10
CA ARG A 30 -11.44 -23.70 10.85
C ARG A 30 -12.37 -24.92 10.78
N GLY A 31 -13.67 -24.69 10.62
CA GLY A 31 -14.71 -25.73 10.64
C GLY A 31 -15.46 -25.94 11.95
N ILE A 32 -15.11 -25.21 13.03
CA ILE A 32 -15.82 -25.27 14.31
C ILE A 32 -16.41 -23.88 14.62
N PRO A 33 -17.73 -23.77 14.83
CA PRO A 33 -18.36 -22.51 15.24
C PRO A 33 -17.80 -22.01 16.58
N VAL A 34 -17.64 -20.69 16.70
CA VAL A 34 -17.25 -20.09 17.99
C VAL A 34 -18.48 -19.79 18.81
N ALA A 35 -18.60 -20.46 19.96
CA ALA A 35 -19.78 -20.34 20.81
C ALA A 35 -19.98 -18.94 21.40
N GLU A 36 -18.89 -18.24 21.73
CA GLU A 36 -18.92 -16.90 22.34
C GLU A 36 -17.76 -16.04 21.78
N PRO A 37 -17.93 -15.44 20.59
CA PRO A 37 -16.90 -14.59 20.01
C PRO A 37 -16.72 -13.34 20.88
N LYS A 38 -15.50 -13.13 21.36
CA LYS A 38 -15.16 -11.89 22.07
C LYS A 38 -14.80 -10.83 21.05
N HIS A 39 -15.22 -9.59 21.30
CA HIS A 39 -14.71 -8.47 20.54
C HIS A 39 -13.26 -8.21 20.94
N TRP A 40 -12.34 -8.28 19.98
CA TRP A 40 -10.92 -8.03 20.21
C TRP A 40 -10.46 -6.75 19.54
N THR A 41 -9.42 -6.17 20.14
CA THR A 41 -8.73 -5.00 19.61
C THR A 41 -7.25 -5.33 19.42
N PHE A 42 -6.76 -5.16 18.20
CA PHE A 42 -5.36 -5.33 17.82
C PHE A 42 -4.73 -3.98 17.53
N THR A 43 -3.43 -3.84 17.72
CA THR A 43 -2.66 -2.69 17.22
C THR A 43 -1.81 -3.12 16.04
N ALA A 44 -1.87 -2.38 14.94
CA ALA A 44 -0.97 -2.54 13.81
C ALA A 44 0.15 -1.50 13.90
N ALA A 45 1.40 -1.96 14.01
CA ALA A 45 2.57 -1.08 14.02
C ALA A 45 3.02 -0.63 12.62
N SER A 46 2.41 -1.17 11.56
CA SER A 46 2.78 -0.87 10.18
C SER A 46 2.52 0.60 9.83
N PRO A 47 3.47 1.30 9.19
CA PRO A 47 3.22 2.63 8.62
C PRO A 47 2.38 2.55 7.33
N ARG A 48 2.20 1.37 6.75
CA ARG A 48 1.44 1.15 5.51
C ARG A 48 -0.02 0.85 5.79
N ARG A 49 -0.89 1.21 4.85
CA ARG A 49 -2.33 0.88 4.83
C ARG A 49 -2.61 -0.57 5.23
N LEU A 50 -3.65 -0.79 6.04
CA LEU A 50 -4.18 -2.13 6.30
C LEU A 50 -4.82 -2.69 5.02
N THR A 51 -4.45 -3.91 4.67
CA THR A 51 -5.02 -4.67 3.56
C THR A 51 -6.44 -5.16 3.90
N ASN A 52 -7.26 -5.44 2.90
CA ASN A 52 -8.58 -6.06 3.04
C ASN A 52 -8.50 -7.47 3.65
N TRP A 53 -7.35 -8.12 3.54
CA TRP A 53 -7.02 -9.36 4.22
C TRP A 53 -5.79 -9.17 5.10
N LEU A 54 -5.88 -9.54 6.38
CA LEU A 54 -4.73 -9.61 7.29
C LEU A 54 -4.64 -11.01 7.88
N SER A 55 -3.56 -11.71 7.59
CA SER A 55 -3.30 -13.04 8.18
C SER A 55 -2.48 -12.92 9.46
N PHE A 56 -2.99 -13.44 10.59
CA PHE A 56 -2.24 -13.51 11.85
C PHE A 56 -2.44 -14.86 12.54
N GLY A 57 -1.40 -15.69 12.53
CA GLY A 57 -1.47 -17.04 13.07
C GLY A 57 -2.47 -17.90 12.30
N SER A 58 -3.55 -18.32 12.96
CA SER A 58 -4.67 -19.06 12.36
C SER A 58 -5.87 -18.18 11.96
N HIS A 59 -5.77 -16.87 12.17
CA HIS A 59 -6.85 -15.92 11.92
C HIS A 59 -6.69 -15.23 10.59
N ASP A 60 -7.82 -15.01 9.93
CA ASP A 60 -7.94 -14.19 8.73
C ASP A 60 -8.86 -13.02 9.08
N LEU A 61 -8.28 -11.84 9.26
CA LEU A 61 -9.06 -10.62 9.50
C LEU A 61 -9.42 -10.01 8.15
N ILE A 62 -10.71 -9.83 7.93
CA ILE A 62 -11.28 -9.39 6.67
C ILE A 62 -11.92 -8.02 6.84
N SER A 63 -11.64 -7.09 5.92
CA SER A 63 -12.30 -5.77 5.91
C SER A 63 -13.78 -5.90 5.58
N LYS A 64 -14.58 -4.88 5.91
CA LYS A 64 -16.02 -4.87 5.58
C LYS A 64 -16.29 -5.06 4.08
N PRO A 65 -15.61 -4.37 3.14
CA PRO A 65 -15.85 -4.59 1.70
C PRO A 65 -15.61 -6.03 1.25
N LEU A 66 -14.52 -6.67 1.70
CA LEU A 66 -14.23 -8.05 1.34
C LEU A 66 -15.21 -9.02 1.98
N ARG A 67 -15.62 -8.80 3.24
CA ARG A 67 -16.66 -9.59 3.90
C ARG A 67 -17.94 -9.63 3.07
N ASP A 68 -18.39 -8.48 2.59
CA ASP A 68 -19.65 -8.38 1.85
C ASP A 68 -19.58 -9.18 0.53
N VAL A 69 -18.44 -9.14 -0.18
CA VAL A 69 -18.20 -9.97 -1.36
C VAL A 69 -18.17 -11.47 -1.02
N LEU A 70 -17.54 -11.86 0.08
CA LEU A 70 -17.51 -13.26 0.51
C LEU A 70 -18.91 -13.78 0.87
N LEU A 71 -19.77 -12.95 1.46
CA LEU A 71 -21.16 -13.29 1.77
C LEU A 71 -22.05 -13.39 0.53
N GLU A 72 -21.76 -12.62 -0.53
CA GLU A 72 -22.43 -12.78 -1.83
C GLU A 72 -22.08 -14.13 -2.49
N VAL A 73 -20.82 -14.57 -2.34
CA VAL A 73 -20.35 -15.84 -2.88
C VAL A 73 -20.83 -17.04 -2.06
N MET A 74 -20.85 -16.91 -0.73
CA MET A 74 -21.24 -17.97 0.18
C MET A 74 -21.96 -17.42 1.42
N PRO A 75 -23.29 -17.23 1.36
CA PRO A 75 -24.05 -16.59 2.44
C PRO A 75 -24.19 -17.47 3.70
N GLU A 76 -24.00 -18.78 3.57
CA GLU A 76 -24.03 -19.74 4.68
C GLU A 76 -22.71 -20.51 4.76
N GLY A 77 -22.24 -20.81 5.98
CA GLY A 77 -21.02 -21.59 6.19
C GLY A 77 -19.74 -20.76 6.35
N ILE A 78 -19.86 -19.43 6.44
CA ILE A 78 -18.81 -18.53 6.93
C ILE A 78 -19.41 -17.66 8.02
N ASP A 79 -18.74 -17.62 9.17
CA ASP A 79 -19.02 -16.69 10.24
C ASP A 79 -18.01 -15.54 10.21
N PHE A 80 -18.47 -14.35 10.58
CA PHE A 80 -17.65 -13.15 10.72
C PHE A 80 -17.84 -12.54 12.10
N TYR A 81 -16.77 -12.45 12.86
CA TYR A 81 -16.80 -11.91 14.22
C TYR A 81 -16.17 -10.51 14.23
N PRO A 82 -16.86 -9.46 14.71
CA PRO A 82 -16.34 -8.10 14.67
C PRO A 82 -15.06 -7.92 15.49
N ILE A 83 -14.05 -7.30 14.88
CA ILE A 83 -12.73 -7.00 15.43
C ILE A 83 -12.41 -5.52 15.16
N THR A 84 -11.67 -4.89 16.06
CA THR A 84 -11.10 -3.56 15.82
C THR A 84 -9.60 -3.66 15.65
N VAL A 85 -9.08 -3.09 14.56
CA VAL A 85 -7.63 -2.93 14.37
C VAL A 85 -7.30 -1.45 14.54
N VAL A 86 -6.47 -1.12 15.52
CA VAL A 86 -6.00 0.23 15.77
C VAL A 86 -4.70 0.44 15.00
N GLN A 87 -4.68 1.40 14.08
CA GLN A 87 -3.48 1.81 13.36
C GLN A 87 -3.32 3.32 13.50
N LYS A 88 -2.14 3.77 13.98
CA LYS A 88 -1.82 5.20 14.16
C LYS A 88 -2.90 5.97 14.96
N GLY A 89 -3.50 5.31 15.95
CA GLY A 89 -4.55 5.88 16.79
C GLY A 89 -5.94 5.95 16.16
N LYS A 90 -6.11 5.51 14.90
CA LYS A 90 -7.42 5.33 14.25
C LYS A 90 -7.91 3.89 14.45
N GLU A 91 -9.22 3.72 14.67
CA GLU A 91 -9.87 2.43 14.76
C GLU A 91 -10.41 2.00 13.39
N HIS A 92 -10.04 0.81 12.94
CA HIS A 92 -10.50 0.24 11.67
C HIS A 92 -11.35 -1.01 11.96
N PRO A 93 -12.59 -1.08 11.45
CA PRO A 93 -13.45 -2.24 11.64
C PRO A 93 -13.03 -3.39 10.72
N TYR A 94 -12.71 -4.53 11.34
CA TYR A 94 -12.39 -5.80 10.67
C TYR A 94 -13.32 -6.90 11.18
N PHE A 95 -13.24 -8.06 10.54
CA PHE A 95 -13.96 -9.25 10.93
C PHE A 95 -13.03 -10.45 10.94
N ASP A 96 -12.94 -11.16 12.06
CA ASP A 96 -12.29 -12.46 12.09
C ASP A 96 -13.18 -13.46 11.33
N MET A 97 -12.67 -13.98 10.23
CA MET A 97 -13.39 -14.90 9.35
C MET A 97 -13.21 -16.34 9.82
N ASN A 98 -14.31 -17.03 10.04
CA ASN A 98 -14.33 -18.45 10.37
C ASN A 98 -15.14 -19.24 9.34
N VAL A 99 -14.45 -19.98 8.48
CA VAL A 99 -15.09 -20.85 7.49
C VAL A 99 -15.49 -22.17 8.16
N LEU A 100 -16.78 -22.46 8.19
CA LEU A 100 -17.37 -23.61 8.89
C LEU A 100 -17.45 -24.87 8.01
N THR A 101 -17.29 -24.71 6.71
CA THR A 101 -17.39 -25.79 5.73
C THR A 101 -16.04 -26.48 5.56
N ILE A 102 -16.04 -27.80 5.62
CA ILE A 102 -14.84 -28.64 5.40
C ILE A 102 -15.11 -29.55 4.19
N ALA A 103 -14.09 -29.73 3.35
CA ALA A 103 -14.11 -30.76 2.32
C ALA A 103 -12.87 -31.66 2.40
N ASP A 104 -13.06 -32.97 2.28
CA ASP A 104 -11.96 -33.95 2.16
C ASP A 104 -11.46 -34.02 0.72
N VAL A 105 -10.66 -33.01 0.34
CA VAL A 105 -10.09 -32.89 -1.02
C VAL A 105 -8.61 -33.18 -1.06
N VAL A 106 -7.94 -33.35 0.08
CA VAL A 106 -6.51 -33.66 0.14
C VAL A 106 -6.32 -35.17 0.25
N ASP A 107 -5.51 -35.71 -0.66
CA ASP A 107 -5.05 -37.08 -0.61
C ASP A 107 -3.88 -37.18 0.37
N MET A 108 -4.18 -37.55 1.61
CA MET A 108 -3.20 -37.63 2.69
C MET A 108 -2.15 -38.72 2.48
N ASP A 109 -2.44 -39.72 1.63
CA ASP A 109 -1.52 -40.81 1.31
C ASP A 109 -0.56 -40.44 0.18
N ARG A 110 -1.00 -39.57 -0.74
CA ARG A 110 -0.18 -39.09 -1.87
C ARG A 110 0.49 -37.74 -1.62
N SER A 111 0.04 -37.00 -0.62
CA SER A 111 0.64 -35.73 -0.20
C SER A 111 1.89 -35.98 0.65
N GLY A 112 2.96 -35.21 0.41
CA GLY A 112 4.15 -35.23 1.24
C GLY A 112 3.89 -34.45 2.53
N ILE A 113 3.74 -35.14 3.65
CA ILE A 113 3.48 -34.51 4.95
C ILE A 113 4.55 -34.96 5.95
N GLU A 114 5.28 -34.00 6.49
CA GLU A 114 6.20 -34.22 7.59
C GLU A 114 5.41 -34.34 8.89
N ARG A 115 5.71 -35.40 9.67
CA ARG A 115 4.99 -35.73 10.89
C ARG A 115 5.96 -35.87 12.07
N LEU A 116 5.50 -35.52 13.26
CA LEU A 116 6.16 -35.87 14.51
C LEU A 116 6.20 -37.40 14.65
N SER A 117 7.04 -37.89 15.57
CA SER A 117 7.03 -39.30 16.00
C SER A 117 5.66 -39.74 16.53
N SER A 118 4.82 -38.80 17.00
CA SER A 118 3.43 -39.03 17.40
C SER A 118 2.44 -39.17 16.23
N GLY A 119 2.90 -39.05 14.98
CA GLY A 119 2.07 -39.05 13.77
C GLY A 119 1.37 -37.72 13.47
N HIS A 120 1.46 -36.74 14.37
CA HIS A 120 0.87 -35.41 14.16
C HIS A 120 1.60 -34.69 13.02
N PRO A 121 0.86 -34.14 12.04
CA PRO A 121 1.46 -33.42 10.94
C PRO A 121 2.06 -32.10 11.44
N ILE A 122 3.25 -31.77 10.96
CA ILE A 122 3.97 -30.53 11.30
C ILE A 122 4.01 -29.62 10.08
N ARG A 123 4.24 -30.21 8.89
CA ARG A 123 4.53 -29.45 7.68
C ARG A 123 4.06 -30.17 6.44
N LEU A 124 3.45 -29.44 5.51
CA LEU A 124 3.11 -29.91 4.18
C LEU A 124 4.30 -29.67 3.23
N GLN A 125 4.90 -30.72 2.69
CA GLN A 125 6.00 -30.67 1.71
C GLN A 125 5.49 -30.73 0.27
N SER A 126 4.39 -31.44 0.03
CA SER A 126 3.67 -31.42 -1.24
C SER A 126 2.19 -31.75 -1.05
N LEU A 127 1.35 -31.18 -1.90
CA LEU A 127 -0.10 -31.31 -1.86
C LEU A 127 -0.58 -32.11 -3.07
N HIS A 128 -1.38 -33.15 -2.81
CA HIS A 128 -2.08 -33.89 -3.85
C HIS A 128 -3.59 -33.81 -3.60
N LEU A 129 -4.35 -33.37 -4.60
CA LEU A 129 -5.80 -33.20 -4.47
C LEU A 129 -6.60 -34.33 -5.13
N LYS A 130 -7.63 -34.79 -4.42
CA LYS A 130 -8.72 -35.64 -4.91
C LYS A 130 -9.70 -34.81 -5.75
N PRO A 131 -10.53 -35.44 -6.60
CA PRO A 131 -11.67 -34.76 -7.21
C PRO A 131 -12.57 -34.11 -6.15
N LEU A 132 -13.03 -32.89 -6.44
CA LEU A 132 -13.94 -32.17 -5.58
C LEU A 132 -15.28 -32.92 -5.47
N PRO A 133 -15.80 -33.21 -4.26
CA PRO A 133 -17.14 -33.76 -4.11
C PRO A 133 -18.19 -32.82 -4.70
N GLU A 134 -19.25 -33.37 -5.29
CA GLU A 134 -20.38 -32.57 -5.82
C GLU A 134 -21.06 -31.72 -4.74
N SER A 135 -20.95 -32.12 -3.48
CA SER A 135 -21.50 -31.42 -2.32
C SER A 135 -20.60 -30.33 -1.74
N ALA A 136 -19.43 -30.09 -2.33
CA ALA A 136 -18.52 -29.07 -1.81
C ALA A 136 -19.10 -27.67 -1.97
N THR A 137 -18.98 -26.85 -0.94
CA THR A 137 -19.43 -25.46 -0.94
C THR A 137 -18.47 -24.57 -1.74
N PRO A 138 -18.89 -23.37 -2.17
CA PRO A 138 -18.05 -22.46 -2.96
C PRO A 138 -16.72 -22.10 -2.30
N ILE A 139 -16.73 -21.94 -0.98
CA ILE A 139 -15.58 -21.66 -0.11
C ILE A 139 -15.56 -22.75 0.98
N PHE A 140 -14.39 -23.31 1.27
CA PHE A 140 -14.25 -24.37 2.28
C PHE A 140 -12.81 -24.51 2.76
N VAL A 141 -12.64 -25.21 3.87
CA VAL A 141 -11.34 -25.55 4.42
C VAL A 141 -11.02 -27.00 4.04
N ALA A 142 -9.93 -27.19 3.32
CA ALA A 142 -9.51 -28.52 2.93
C ALA A 142 -8.98 -29.28 4.15
N ASN A 143 -9.58 -30.45 4.43
CA ASN A 143 -9.05 -31.42 5.40
C ASN A 143 -8.79 -30.84 6.81
N GLY A 144 -9.69 -29.99 7.30
CA GLY A 144 -9.53 -29.14 8.50
C GLY A 144 -9.04 -29.85 9.77
N ASP A 145 -9.39 -31.13 9.98
CA ASP A 145 -8.96 -31.90 11.17
C ASP A 145 -7.59 -32.58 11.02
N THR A 146 -7.05 -32.62 9.80
CA THR A 146 -5.90 -33.48 9.47
C THR A 146 -4.70 -32.71 8.92
N LEU A 147 -4.86 -31.43 8.58
CA LEU A 147 -3.77 -30.55 8.20
C LEU A 147 -3.42 -29.59 9.35
N PRO A 148 -2.13 -29.30 9.57
CA PRO A 148 -1.69 -28.44 10.67
C PRO A 148 -2.10 -26.97 10.46
N PHE A 149 -2.34 -26.60 9.21
CA PHE A 149 -2.92 -25.34 8.79
C PHE A 149 -4.00 -25.71 7.77
N GLY A 150 -5.28 -25.52 8.10
CA GLY A 150 -6.35 -25.78 7.14
C GLY A 150 -6.10 -24.94 5.89
N LEU A 151 -6.20 -25.51 4.69
CA LEU A 151 -6.03 -24.75 3.45
C LEU A 151 -7.37 -24.11 3.09
N LEU A 152 -7.41 -22.79 2.91
CA LEU A 152 -8.64 -22.11 2.50
C LEU A 152 -8.79 -22.21 0.99
N CYS A 153 -9.72 -23.04 0.55
CA CYS A 153 -9.94 -23.33 -0.85
C CYS A 153 -11.23 -22.70 -1.35
N VAL A 154 -11.21 -22.29 -2.62
CA VAL A 154 -12.39 -21.83 -3.34
C VAL A 154 -12.54 -22.57 -4.66
N THR A 155 -13.79 -22.76 -5.06
CA THR A 155 -14.13 -23.25 -6.39
C THR A 155 -13.79 -22.20 -7.45
N GLU A 156 -13.60 -22.62 -8.69
CA GLU A 156 -13.31 -21.71 -9.81
C GLU A 156 -14.38 -20.61 -10.02
N PRO A 157 -15.70 -20.88 -9.98
CA PRO A 157 -16.70 -19.82 -10.04
C PRO A 157 -16.62 -18.83 -8.87
N ALA A 158 -16.36 -19.32 -7.66
CA ALA A 158 -16.18 -18.48 -6.48
C ALA A 158 -14.94 -17.58 -6.61
N ALA A 159 -13.81 -18.14 -7.06
CA ALA A 159 -12.58 -17.40 -7.29
C ALA A 159 -12.78 -16.27 -8.31
N ALA A 160 -13.47 -16.56 -9.42
CA ALA A 160 -13.78 -15.56 -10.45
C ALA A 160 -14.66 -14.42 -9.89
N ASN A 161 -15.67 -14.75 -9.09
CA ASN A 161 -16.55 -13.74 -8.47
C ASN A 161 -15.78 -12.85 -7.48
N ILE A 162 -14.94 -13.43 -6.61
CA ILE A 162 -14.13 -12.67 -5.66
C ILE A 162 -13.11 -11.79 -6.42
N ALA A 163 -12.47 -12.34 -7.46
CA ALA A 163 -11.51 -11.60 -8.26
C ALA A 163 -12.15 -10.43 -9.02
N ALA A 164 -13.40 -10.58 -9.47
CA ALA A 164 -14.14 -9.50 -10.15
C ALA A 164 -14.38 -8.28 -9.27
N ALA A 165 -14.30 -8.42 -7.93
CA ALA A 165 -14.38 -7.31 -6.99
C ALA A 165 -13.10 -6.44 -6.95
N GLY A 166 -12.00 -6.87 -7.59
CA GLY A 166 -10.82 -6.02 -7.82
C GLY A 166 -9.88 -5.84 -6.63
N PHE A 167 -9.96 -6.69 -5.59
CA PHE A 167 -9.03 -6.65 -4.46
C PHE A 167 -7.63 -7.09 -4.90
N LEU A 168 -6.66 -6.16 -4.82
CA LEU A 168 -5.27 -6.39 -5.26
C LEU A 168 -4.44 -7.19 -4.25
N ASP A 169 -4.89 -7.20 -3.00
CA ASP A 169 -4.27 -7.87 -1.86
C ASP A 169 -4.77 -9.30 -1.66
N ILE A 170 -5.57 -9.83 -2.60
CA ILE A 170 -6.02 -11.23 -2.60
C ILE A 170 -5.32 -12.00 -3.73
N ALA A 171 -4.73 -13.14 -3.39
CA ALA A 171 -4.10 -14.05 -4.32
C ALA A 171 -4.93 -15.32 -4.51
N PHE A 172 -4.87 -15.85 -5.74
CA PHE A 172 -5.46 -17.14 -6.08
C PHE A 172 -4.38 -18.05 -6.65
N THR A 173 -3.99 -19.08 -5.90
CA THR A 173 -3.03 -20.08 -6.36
C THR A 173 -3.78 -21.26 -6.99
N PRO A 174 -3.66 -21.54 -8.30
CA PRO A 174 -4.34 -22.67 -8.91
C PRO A 174 -3.88 -24.01 -8.32
N LEU A 175 -4.83 -24.87 -7.97
CA LEU A 175 -4.60 -26.20 -7.41
C LEU A 175 -5.13 -27.27 -8.38
N PRO A 176 -4.31 -27.75 -9.34
CA PRO A 176 -4.73 -28.78 -10.27
C PRO A 176 -5.00 -30.12 -9.58
N VAL A 177 -6.23 -30.62 -9.73
CA VAL A 177 -6.66 -31.92 -9.21
C VAL A 177 -5.84 -33.06 -9.83
N GLY A 178 -5.44 -34.04 -9.01
CA GLY A 178 -4.70 -35.22 -9.45
C GLY A 178 -3.20 -34.99 -9.73
N GLN A 179 -2.69 -33.77 -9.50
CA GLN A 179 -1.28 -33.44 -9.61
C GLN A 179 -0.64 -33.27 -8.24
N ASN A 180 0.68 -33.51 -8.16
CA ASN A 180 1.46 -33.24 -6.94
C ASN A 180 2.03 -31.81 -7.01
N ILE A 181 1.60 -30.96 -6.09
CA ILE A 181 1.95 -29.55 -6.02
C ILE A 181 3.00 -29.37 -4.91
N PRO A 182 4.25 -28.98 -5.23
CA PRO A 182 5.29 -28.84 -4.20
C PRO A 182 5.01 -27.64 -3.29
N GLU A 183 5.38 -27.73 -2.00
CA GLU A 183 5.18 -26.66 -0.99
C GLU A 183 5.70 -25.30 -1.46
N ARG A 184 6.81 -25.27 -2.19
CA ARG A 184 7.35 -24.02 -2.74
C ARG A 184 6.30 -23.27 -3.56
N VAL A 185 5.49 -23.96 -4.37
CA VAL A 185 4.46 -23.32 -5.21
C VAL A 185 3.34 -22.73 -4.35
N LEU A 186 3.03 -23.38 -3.23
CA LEU A 186 2.04 -22.89 -2.25
C LEU A 186 2.56 -21.68 -1.45
N ARG A 187 3.89 -21.51 -1.32
CA ARG A 187 4.50 -20.40 -0.57
C ARG A 187 5.00 -19.25 -1.43
N THR A 188 5.32 -19.51 -2.69
CA THR A 188 5.96 -18.53 -3.59
C THR A 188 5.00 -17.95 -4.61
N SER A 189 3.68 -18.16 -4.48
CA SER A 189 2.68 -17.67 -5.42
C SER A 189 2.49 -16.15 -5.31
N LYS A 190 3.53 -15.41 -5.71
CA LYS A 190 3.38 -14.05 -6.29
C LYS A 190 2.74 -14.13 -7.69
N ALA A 191 1.93 -15.16 -7.94
CA ALA A 191 1.35 -15.41 -9.23
C ALA A 191 0.36 -14.28 -9.51
N ILE A 192 0.52 -13.64 -10.66
CA ILE A 192 -0.44 -12.68 -11.20
C ILE A 192 -1.82 -13.34 -11.11
N ASN A 193 -2.78 -12.65 -10.50
CA ASN A 193 -4.15 -13.14 -10.35
C ASN A 193 -4.60 -13.76 -11.70
N PRO A 194 -4.92 -15.07 -11.76
CA PRO A 194 -5.25 -15.75 -13.02
C PRO A 194 -6.52 -15.20 -13.65
N PHE A 195 -7.27 -14.38 -12.91
CA PHE A 195 -8.46 -13.66 -13.34
C PHE A 195 -8.17 -12.18 -13.66
N SER A 196 -6.91 -11.75 -13.76
CA SER A 196 -6.52 -10.35 -14.06
C SER A 196 -7.06 -9.83 -15.41
N ASP A 197 -7.37 -10.73 -16.35
CA ASP A 197 -8.05 -10.40 -17.61
C ASP A 197 -9.57 -10.23 -17.45
N THR A 198 -10.13 -10.53 -16.28
CA THR A 198 -11.54 -10.26 -15.99
C THR A 198 -11.70 -8.76 -15.89
N PRO A 199 -12.62 -8.13 -16.66
CA PRO A 199 -12.85 -6.70 -16.55
C PRO A 199 -13.33 -6.40 -15.14
N VAL A 200 -12.42 -5.94 -14.28
CA VAL A 200 -12.76 -5.30 -13.01
C VAL A 200 -13.68 -4.15 -13.38
N GLN A 201 -14.90 -4.11 -12.85
CA GLN A 201 -15.67 -2.87 -12.95
C GLN A 201 -14.84 -1.81 -12.24
N PRO A 202 -14.23 -0.84 -12.95
CA PRO A 202 -13.45 0.15 -12.26
C PRO A 202 -14.39 0.87 -11.29
N PRO A 203 -13.94 1.21 -10.07
CA PRO A 203 -14.70 2.11 -9.21
C PRO A 203 -15.12 3.32 -10.06
N PRO A 204 -16.33 3.88 -9.86
CA PRO A 204 -16.89 4.90 -10.73
C PRO A 204 -15.85 6.00 -10.97
N GLN A 205 -15.22 5.97 -12.14
CA GLN A 205 -14.18 6.91 -12.49
C GLN A 205 -14.88 8.25 -12.69
N ARG A 206 -14.49 9.27 -11.91
CA ARG A 206 -14.74 10.63 -12.34
C ARG A 206 -13.96 10.80 -13.64
N GLU A 207 -14.66 11.02 -14.75
CA GLU A 207 -14.03 11.38 -16.03
C GLU A 207 -13.29 12.71 -15.84
N ILE A 208 -12.02 12.63 -15.47
CA ILE A 208 -11.11 13.77 -15.54
C ILE A 208 -10.29 13.54 -16.80
N SER A 209 -10.64 14.25 -17.88
CA SER A 209 -9.85 14.24 -19.09
C SER A 209 -8.55 15.00 -18.81
N TRP A 210 -7.48 14.26 -18.52
CA TRP A 210 -6.15 14.85 -18.43
C TRP A 210 -5.67 15.21 -19.83
N PRO A 211 -5.07 16.40 -20.03
CA PRO A 211 -4.35 16.70 -21.25
C PRO A 211 -3.23 15.69 -21.48
N ASP A 212 -3.02 15.31 -22.74
CA ASP A 212 -1.99 14.37 -23.17
C ASP A 212 -0.60 14.79 -22.61
N PRO A 213 0.09 13.91 -21.85
CA PRO A 213 1.43 14.19 -21.32
C PRO A 213 2.42 14.68 -22.38
N GLU A 214 2.27 14.26 -23.64
CA GLU A 214 3.14 14.69 -24.73
C GLU A 214 3.05 16.20 -25.00
N ILE A 215 1.90 16.84 -24.71
CA ILE A 215 1.72 18.29 -24.82
C ILE A 215 2.74 19.04 -23.95
N PHE A 216 3.14 18.47 -22.82
CA PHE A 216 3.99 19.12 -21.82
C PHE A 216 5.49 18.96 -22.04
N THR A 217 5.88 18.14 -23.02
CA THR A 217 7.30 17.90 -23.35
C THR A 217 7.85 18.87 -24.39
N SER A 218 7.02 19.78 -24.92
CA SER A 218 7.44 20.78 -25.90
C SER A 218 8.54 21.71 -25.33
N PRO A 219 9.60 22.02 -26.10
CA PRO A 219 10.63 22.98 -25.71
C PRO A 219 10.08 24.36 -25.28
N SER A 220 8.89 24.74 -25.78
CA SER A 220 8.22 25.99 -25.41
C SER A 220 7.69 26.02 -23.98
N LEU A 221 7.58 24.86 -23.32
CA LEU A 221 7.12 24.75 -21.94
C LEU A 221 8.27 24.60 -20.94
N ARG A 222 9.51 24.39 -21.39
CA ARG A 222 10.69 24.45 -20.52
C ARG A 222 10.93 25.88 -20.07
N LEU A 223 11.22 26.08 -18.78
CA LEU A 223 11.55 27.42 -18.32
C LEU A 223 12.86 27.91 -18.93
N GLY A 224 12.82 29.13 -19.47
CA GLY A 224 14.01 29.99 -19.54
C GLY A 224 14.35 30.55 -18.15
N PRO A 225 15.15 31.62 -18.04
CA PRO A 225 15.48 32.21 -16.74
C PRO A 225 14.26 32.70 -15.94
N GLU A 226 13.10 32.90 -16.56
CA GLU A 226 11.88 33.45 -15.94
C GLU A 226 10.61 32.75 -16.44
N MET A 227 9.59 32.66 -15.57
CA MET A 227 8.25 32.13 -15.90
C MET A 227 7.45 33.09 -16.79
N THR A 228 7.12 32.65 -18.01
CA THR A 228 6.38 33.45 -19.01
C THR A 228 4.87 33.34 -18.85
N ASP A 229 4.11 34.33 -19.33
CA ASP A 229 2.64 34.30 -19.33
C ASP A 229 2.08 33.10 -20.12
N VAL A 230 2.75 32.68 -21.19
CA VAL A 230 2.36 31.51 -22.00
C VAL A 230 2.43 30.23 -21.16
N GLN A 231 3.45 30.10 -20.30
CA GLN A 231 3.61 28.92 -19.44
C GLN A 231 2.62 28.92 -18.28
N VAL A 232 2.36 30.09 -17.68
CA VAL A 232 1.29 30.24 -16.68
C VAL A 232 -0.05 29.84 -17.26
N GLN A 233 -0.38 30.34 -18.46
CA GLN A 233 -1.61 29.99 -19.16
C GLN A 233 -1.70 28.49 -19.45
N ALA A 234 -0.61 27.87 -19.89
CA ALA A 234 -0.57 26.43 -20.13
C ALA A 234 -0.84 25.61 -18.84
N ILE A 235 -0.28 26.02 -17.69
CA ILE A 235 -0.57 25.38 -16.39
C ILE A 235 -2.05 25.55 -16.02
N HIS A 236 -2.60 26.76 -16.19
CA HIS A 236 -4.01 27.04 -15.87
C HIS A 236 -4.96 26.19 -16.71
N GLU A 237 -4.71 26.11 -18.01
CA GLU A 237 -5.51 25.31 -18.95
C GLU A 237 -5.37 23.81 -18.67
N ALA A 238 -4.16 23.33 -18.39
CA ALA A 238 -3.89 21.91 -18.21
C ALA A 238 -4.57 21.31 -16.98
N PHE A 239 -4.63 22.08 -15.89
CA PHE A 239 -5.14 21.59 -14.61
C PHE A 239 -6.49 22.19 -14.21
N GLY A 240 -7.03 23.12 -15.01
CA GLY A 240 -8.26 23.84 -14.69
C GLY A 240 -8.16 24.67 -13.40
N ILE A 241 -6.97 25.19 -13.10
CA ILE A 241 -6.69 25.99 -11.90
C ILE A 241 -6.31 27.43 -12.26
N GLN A 242 -6.22 28.29 -11.25
CA GLN A 242 -5.54 29.58 -11.34
C GLN A 242 -4.43 29.61 -10.29
N LEU A 243 -3.18 29.74 -10.72
CA LEU A 243 -2.07 29.91 -9.79
C LEU A 243 -2.18 31.28 -9.11
N PRO A 244 -2.01 31.36 -7.78
CA PRO A 244 -2.03 32.64 -7.08
C PRO A 244 -0.90 33.56 -7.53
N ASP A 245 -1.19 34.87 -7.59
CA ASP A 245 -0.22 35.90 -7.99
C ASP A 245 1.09 35.84 -7.20
N TYR A 246 1.01 35.54 -5.89
CA TYR A 246 2.19 35.43 -5.03
C TYR A 246 3.13 34.31 -5.49
N TYR A 247 2.58 33.21 -5.99
CA TYR A 247 3.36 32.07 -6.45
C TYR A 247 3.91 32.32 -7.86
N ILE A 248 3.16 32.98 -8.74
CA ILE A 248 3.66 33.43 -10.03
C ILE A 248 4.84 34.40 -9.83
N GLN A 249 4.73 35.34 -8.88
CA GLN A 249 5.82 36.26 -8.52
C GLN A 249 7.03 35.52 -7.95
N PHE A 250 6.82 34.47 -7.15
CA PHE A 250 7.89 33.61 -6.67
C PHE A 250 8.62 32.90 -7.82
N LEU A 251 7.90 32.35 -8.81
CA LEU A 251 8.53 31.69 -9.95
C LEU A 251 9.26 32.67 -10.88
N ARG A 252 8.80 33.92 -10.98
CA ARG A 252 9.48 34.99 -11.72
C ARG A 252 10.72 35.51 -10.99
N ASN A 253 10.65 35.63 -9.67
CA ASN A 253 11.75 36.09 -8.82
C ASN A 253 12.35 34.90 -8.05
N TYR A 254 12.66 33.83 -8.78
CA TYR A 254 12.99 32.56 -8.18
C TYR A 254 14.22 32.68 -7.25
N PRO A 255 14.14 32.21 -5.98
CA PRO A 255 15.20 32.44 -5.01
C PRO A 255 16.53 31.80 -5.42
N ALA A 256 17.55 32.63 -5.70
CA ALA A 256 18.87 32.16 -6.14
C ALA A 256 19.53 31.16 -5.16
N ILE A 257 19.18 31.23 -3.87
CA ILE A 257 19.67 30.28 -2.88
C ILE A 257 19.30 28.83 -3.21
N LEU A 258 18.14 28.59 -3.86
CA LEU A 258 17.70 27.26 -4.27
C LEU A 258 18.53 26.71 -5.45
N ASP A 259 19.10 27.58 -6.29
CA ASP A 259 20.02 27.20 -7.37
C ASP A 259 21.43 26.88 -6.86
N THR A 260 21.80 27.42 -5.69
CA THR A 260 23.16 27.25 -5.14
C THR A 260 23.25 26.23 -4.00
N THR A 261 22.13 25.91 -3.35
CA THR A 261 22.08 24.96 -2.24
C THR A 261 22.01 23.53 -2.78
N PRO A 262 22.93 22.63 -2.40
CA PRO A 262 22.86 21.24 -2.83
C PRO A 262 21.66 20.49 -2.24
N SER A 263 21.06 19.60 -3.03
CA SER A 263 20.08 18.60 -2.58
C SER A 263 20.69 17.21 -2.34
N ASP A 264 21.96 17.03 -2.70
CA ASP A 264 22.68 15.77 -2.54
C ASP A 264 24.04 15.94 -1.86
N HIS A 265 24.50 14.86 -1.24
CA HIS A 265 25.78 14.81 -0.54
C HIS A 265 26.99 15.00 -1.45
N ARG A 266 26.82 14.92 -2.78
CA ARG A 266 27.88 15.11 -3.77
C ARG A 266 28.01 16.57 -4.20
N GLY A 267 27.07 17.44 -3.81
CA GLY A 267 27.07 18.83 -4.22
C GLY A 267 26.70 19.04 -5.69
N LYS A 268 26.08 18.06 -6.36
CA LYS A 268 25.92 18.08 -7.82
C LYS A 268 24.56 18.59 -8.27
N THR A 269 23.52 18.26 -7.51
CA THR A 269 22.14 18.65 -7.83
C THR A 269 21.74 19.79 -6.90
N PRO A 270 21.29 20.94 -7.42
CA PRO A 270 20.73 21.99 -6.58
C PRO A 270 19.30 21.65 -6.15
N LEU A 271 18.78 22.32 -5.11
CA LEU A 271 17.38 22.19 -4.67
C LEU A 271 16.41 22.50 -5.82
N SER A 272 16.72 23.51 -6.64
CA SER A 272 15.89 23.93 -7.76
C SER A 272 15.74 22.92 -8.90
N ALA A 273 16.55 21.85 -8.90
CA ALA A 273 16.51 20.79 -9.91
C ALA A 273 15.81 19.52 -9.43
N ARG A 274 15.50 19.41 -8.13
CA ARG A 274 14.97 18.18 -7.53
C ARG A 274 13.83 18.46 -6.55
N ASP A 275 14.09 19.28 -5.55
CA ASP A 275 13.20 19.44 -4.39
C ASP A 275 12.16 20.53 -4.61
N VAL A 276 12.51 21.63 -5.29
CA VAL A 276 11.58 22.74 -5.57
C VAL A 276 11.78 23.17 -7.01
N PRO A 277 11.23 22.45 -8.01
CA PRO A 277 11.55 22.76 -9.39
C PRO A 277 11.06 24.15 -9.77
N LYS A 278 11.91 24.90 -10.46
CA LYS A 278 11.44 26.07 -11.19
C LYS A 278 10.77 25.66 -12.50
N ASP A 279 11.30 24.65 -13.18
CA ASP A 279 10.85 24.25 -14.53
C ASP A 279 9.35 23.91 -14.59
N ALA A 280 8.64 24.54 -15.53
CA ALA A 280 7.20 24.38 -15.67
C ALA A 280 6.83 22.96 -16.12
N GLY A 281 7.66 22.32 -16.96
CA GLY A 281 7.49 20.93 -17.34
C GLY A 281 7.55 19.99 -16.13
N GLN A 282 8.53 20.18 -15.24
CA GLN A 282 8.63 19.41 -13.98
C GLN A 282 7.45 19.68 -13.04
N LEU A 283 7.03 20.93 -12.88
CA LEU A 283 5.85 21.27 -12.07
C LEU A 283 4.57 20.61 -12.62
N ILE A 284 4.40 20.60 -13.94
CA ILE A 284 3.29 19.92 -14.61
C ILE A 284 3.38 18.41 -14.40
N GLU A 285 4.54 17.80 -14.61
CA GLU A 285 4.75 16.36 -14.39
C GLU A 285 4.41 15.94 -12.96
N MET A 286 4.91 16.67 -11.96
CA MET A 286 4.60 16.42 -10.55
C MET A 286 3.10 16.51 -10.28
N ASN A 287 2.44 17.56 -10.77
CA ASN A 287 1.01 17.76 -10.53
C ASN A 287 0.13 16.77 -11.29
N ALA A 288 0.57 16.30 -12.46
CA ALA A 288 -0.09 15.24 -13.20
C ALA A 288 0.02 13.90 -12.46
N ASN A 289 1.21 13.56 -11.94
CA ASN A 289 1.47 12.32 -11.20
C ASN A 289 0.58 12.20 -9.96
N VAL A 290 0.47 13.25 -9.15
CA VAL A 290 -0.37 13.21 -7.94
C VAL A 290 -1.88 13.16 -8.28
N ARG A 291 -2.27 13.53 -9.49
CA ARG A 291 -3.67 13.55 -9.92
C ARG A 291 -4.08 12.38 -10.83
N GLN A 292 -3.18 11.44 -11.10
CA GLN A 292 -3.53 10.27 -11.91
C GLN A 292 -4.72 9.52 -11.29
N PRO A 293 -5.67 9.03 -12.10
CA PRO A 293 -6.77 8.22 -11.61
C PRO A 293 -6.26 7.00 -10.83
N GLY A 294 -6.78 6.77 -9.63
CA GLY A 294 -6.32 5.70 -8.75
C GLY A 294 -5.10 6.04 -7.88
N SER A 295 -4.48 7.22 -8.06
CA SER A 295 -3.50 7.73 -7.12
C SER A 295 -4.19 8.21 -5.85
N ILE A 296 -3.81 7.62 -4.72
CA ILE A 296 -4.37 7.87 -3.40
C ILE A 296 -3.31 8.58 -2.57
N TRP A 297 -3.64 9.76 -2.05
CA TRP A 297 -2.69 10.59 -1.29
C TRP A 297 -3.18 10.93 0.11
N LEU A 298 -4.50 10.95 0.30
CA LEU A 298 -5.15 11.32 1.55
C LEU A 298 -6.16 10.25 1.95
N GLU A 299 -6.59 10.28 3.21
CA GLU A 299 -7.57 9.35 3.76
C GLU A 299 -8.54 10.11 4.68
N ASP A 300 -9.84 9.90 4.52
CA ASP A 300 -10.88 10.35 5.45
C ASP A 300 -11.68 9.17 6.04
N GLU A 301 -12.78 9.46 6.73
CA GLU A 301 -13.65 8.42 7.33
C GLU A 301 -14.30 7.49 6.30
N ASP A 302 -14.45 7.96 5.06
CA ASP A 302 -15.08 7.23 3.95
C ASP A 302 -14.02 6.52 3.07
N GLY A 303 -12.73 6.75 3.32
CA GLY A 303 -11.62 6.00 2.77
C GLY A 303 -10.63 6.86 1.98
N ASP A 304 -10.14 6.30 0.88
CA ASP A 304 -9.08 6.88 0.07
C ASP A 304 -9.54 8.13 -0.67
N LEU A 305 -8.83 9.24 -0.50
CA LEU A 305 -9.12 10.50 -1.18
C LEU A 305 -8.09 10.80 -2.28
N PRO A 306 -8.56 11.28 -3.45
CA PRO A 306 -7.67 11.78 -4.49
C PRO A 306 -6.97 13.07 -4.03
N TRP A 307 -5.92 13.45 -4.75
CA TRP A 307 -5.28 14.75 -4.51
C TRP A 307 -6.29 15.90 -4.63
N PRO A 308 -6.39 16.81 -3.62
CA PRO A 308 -7.38 17.89 -3.65
C PRO A 308 -7.19 18.80 -4.86
N ALA A 309 -8.29 19.10 -5.56
CA ALA A 309 -8.26 19.84 -6.82
C ALA A 309 -7.63 21.25 -6.67
N ASN A 310 -7.80 21.87 -5.51
CA ASN A 310 -7.28 23.19 -5.19
C ASN A 310 -5.81 23.19 -4.69
N LEU A 311 -5.18 22.05 -4.45
CA LEU A 311 -3.80 22.02 -3.98
C LEU A 311 -2.81 21.88 -5.13
N TRP A 312 -1.92 22.84 -5.32
CA TRP A 312 -0.87 22.79 -6.34
C TRP A 312 0.46 22.37 -5.73
N VAL A 313 1.07 21.31 -6.26
CA VAL A 313 2.39 20.83 -5.84
C VAL A 313 3.46 21.80 -6.32
N ILE A 314 4.32 22.22 -5.40
CA ILE A 314 5.44 23.16 -5.64
C ILE A 314 6.81 22.54 -5.38
N GLY A 315 6.87 21.34 -4.79
CA GLY A 315 8.12 20.67 -4.47
C GLY A 315 7.95 19.24 -3.93
N ASP A 316 9.04 18.49 -3.94
CA ASP A 316 9.18 17.13 -3.39
C ASP A 316 9.69 17.19 -1.95
N ALA A 317 9.10 16.39 -1.07
CA ALA A 317 9.42 16.31 0.35
C ALA A 317 9.83 14.88 0.78
N SER A 318 10.47 14.11 -0.11
CA SER A 318 10.98 12.74 0.15
C SER A 318 9.89 11.72 0.49
N SER A 319 9.08 11.37 -0.50
CA SER A 319 7.83 10.55 -0.43
C SER A 319 6.57 11.35 -0.12
N ASP A 320 6.73 12.65 0.10
CA ASP A 320 5.70 13.64 0.32
C ASP A 320 5.83 14.78 -0.70
N TYR A 321 4.88 15.72 -0.72
CA TYR A 321 4.90 16.90 -1.57
C TYR A 321 4.64 18.17 -0.78
N TYR A 322 5.40 19.22 -1.11
CA TYR A 322 5.05 20.58 -0.72
C TYR A 322 3.99 21.12 -1.68
N CYS A 323 2.97 21.77 -1.14
CA CYS A 323 1.88 22.32 -1.95
C CYS A 323 1.32 23.63 -1.41
N ILE A 324 0.57 24.34 -2.25
CA ILE A 324 -0.14 25.58 -1.93
C ILE A 324 -1.62 25.44 -2.29
N ASP A 325 -2.49 26.17 -1.62
CA ASP A 325 -3.91 26.26 -1.99
C ASP A 325 -4.12 27.36 -3.04
N THR A 326 -4.54 26.96 -4.23
CA THR A 326 -4.78 27.85 -5.37
C THR A 326 -5.99 28.75 -5.19
N ASN A 327 -6.90 28.40 -4.27
CA ASN A 327 -8.07 29.20 -3.94
C ASN A 327 -7.81 30.17 -2.77
N SER A 328 -6.65 30.07 -2.11
CA SER A 328 -6.31 30.90 -0.96
C SER A 328 -5.48 32.10 -1.35
N THR A 329 -5.70 33.22 -0.66
CA THR A 329 -4.79 34.37 -0.69
C THR A 329 -3.67 34.25 0.35
N GLU A 330 -3.78 33.29 1.26
CA GLU A 330 -2.73 32.99 2.23
C GLU A 330 -1.56 32.31 1.51
N GLN A 331 -0.33 32.66 1.89
CA GLN A 331 0.88 32.10 1.28
C GLN A 331 1.36 30.83 1.97
N THR A 332 0.49 30.20 2.76
CA THR A 332 0.78 28.99 3.51
C THR A 332 1.24 27.89 2.55
N VAL A 333 2.41 27.33 2.84
CA VAL A 333 2.89 26.12 2.19
C VAL A 333 2.57 24.95 3.09
N TYR A 334 1.90 23.96 2.53
CA TYR A 334 1.55 22.71 3.18
C TYR A 334 2.53 21.61 2.77
N VAL A 335 2.59 20.55 3.57
CA VAL A 335 3.21 19.29 3.19
C VAL A 335 2.14 18.20 3.23
N SER A 336 2.10 17.34 2.21
CA SER A 336 1.36 16.09 2.31
C SER A 336 2.09 15.21 3.30
N ASP A 337 1.43 14.78 4.36
CA ASP A 337 1.97 13.85 5.32
C ASP A 337 1.36 12.49 5.00
N HIS A 338 2.06 11.70 4.17
CA HIS A 338 1.58 10.37 3.78
C HIS A 338 1.50 9.41 4.97
N GLU A 339 2.24 9.66 6.05
CA GLU A 339 2.15 8.84 7.25
C GLU A 339 0.81 9.09 7.97
N ASN A 340 0.35 10.32 8.04
CA ASN A 340 -0.92 10.66 8.68
C ASN A 340 -2.08 10.81 7.69
N ALA A 341 -1.83 10.59 6.40
CA ALA A 341 -2.75 10.78 5.29
C ALA A 341 -3.43 12.17 5.32
N ALA A 342 -2.65 13.20 5.66
CA ALA A 342 -3.13 14.55 5.93
C ALA A 342 -2.37 15.61 5.13
N ILE A 343 -2.97 16.79 4.97
CA ILE A 343 -2.28 17.99 4.49
C ILE A 343 -2.07 18.90 5.68
N VAL A 344 -0.81 19.15 6.05
CA VAL A 344 -0.48 19.93 7.26
C VAL A 344 0.29 21.20 6.90
N PRO A 345 0.04 22.33 7.59
CA PRO A 345 0.82 23.54 7.39
C PRO A 345 2.30 23.31 7.69
N TRP A 346 3.17 23.70 6.75
CA TRP A 346 4.62 23.53 6.88
C TRP A 346 5.36 24.86 7.02
N ALA A 347 4.93 25.91 6.32
CA ALA A 347 5.42 27.28 6.45
C ALA A 347 4.27 28.28 6.20
N ALA A 348 4.31 29.46 6.82
CA ALA A 348 3.28 30.49 6.66
C ALA A 348 3.43 31.32 5.38
N SER A 349 4.59 31.24 4.72
CA SER A 349 4.87 31.94 3.45
C SER A 349 5.89 31.18 2.60
N LEU A 350 6.02 31.57 1.33
CA LEU A 350 7.06 31.04 0.44
C LEU A 350 8.49 31.42 0.89
N GLU A 351 8.66 32.58 1.55
CA GLU A 351 9.96 33.00 2.09
C GLU A 351 10.39 32.15 3.29
N GLU A 352 9.46 31.92 4.23
CA GLU A 352 9.68 31.01 5.35
C GLU A 352 9.92 29.60 4.82
N PHE A 353 9.19 29.21 3.77
CA PHE A 353 9.35 27.90 3.15
C PHE A 353 10.77 27.67 2.66
N VAL A 354 11.31 28.60 1.88
CA VAL A 354 12.70 28.54 1.37
C VAL A 354 13.70 28.47 2.51
N SER A 355 13.53 29.31 3.52
CA SER A 355 14.45 29.38 4.66
C SER A 355 14.51 28.05 5.43
N ARG A 356 13.34 27.49 5.78
CA ARG A 356 13.23 26.20 6.47
C ARG A 356 13.78 25.06 5.62
N LEU A 357 13.57 25.08 4.31
CA LEU A 357 14.02 24.01 3.42
C LEU A 357 15.54 23.99 3.33
N VAL A 358 16.15 25.15 3.11
CA VAL A 358 17.61 25.30 3.06
C VAL A 358 18.25 24.87 4.38
N GLU A 359 17.68 25.28 5.51
CA GLU A 359 18.15 24.88 6.84
C GLU A 359 18.08 23.35 7.02
N LYS A 360 16.90 22.76 6.78
CA LYS A 360 16.66 21.32 6.90
C LYS A 360 17.65 20.51 6.04
N ILE A 361 17.78 20.86 4.77
CA ILE A 361 18.64 20.11 3.84
C ILE A 361 20.11 20.29 4.19
N THR A 362 20.54 21.50 4.57
CA THR A 362 21.92 21.73 5.00
C THR A 362 22.28 20.87 6.21
N ALA A 363 21.39 20.81 7.22
CA ALA A 363 21.58 19.98 8.40
C ALA A 363 21.69 18.49 8.06
N ILE A 364 20.81 17.97 7.18
CA ILE A 364 20.86 16.58 6.71
C ILE A 364 22.20 16.29 6.01
N LEU A 365 22.65 17.19 5.13
CA LEU A 365 23.89 17.01 4.38
C LEU A 365 25.13 17.06 5.29
N GLU A 366 25.12 17.89 6.33
CA GLU A 366 26.17 17.92 7.35
C GLU A 366 26.22 16.62 8.15
N GLN A 367 25.07 16.12 8.59
CA GLN A 367 24.99 14.83 9.29
C GLN A 367 25.57 13.69 8.43
N VAL A 368 25.15 13.59 7.16
CA VAL A 368 25.65 12.57 6.23
C VAL A 368 27.17 12.68 6.03
N ARG A 369 27.73 13.90 6.04
CA ARG A 369 29.19 14.10 5.94
C ARG A 369 29.91 13.60 7.19
N GLU A 370 29.39 13.87 8.38
CA GLU A 370 29.98 13.41 9.65
C GLU A 370 29.90 11.89 9.83
N GLU A 371 28.77 11.28 9.45
CA GLU A 371 28.62 9.82 9.43
C GLU A 371 29.66 9.17 8.51
N ARG A 372 29.86 9.72 7.31
CA ARG A 372 30.87 9.21 6.36
C ARG A 372 32.30 9.37 6.87
N LYS A 373 32.62 10.51 7.51
CA LYS A 373 33.93 10.70 8.15
C LYS A 373 34.16 9.66 9.25
N SER A 374 33.13 9.43 10.08
CA SER A 374 33.18 8.44 11.16
C SER A 374 33.34 7.02 10.63
N SER A 375 32.58 6.62 9.61
CA SER A 375 32.72 5.32 8.94
C SER A 375 34.10 5.14 8.30
N ALA A 376 34.65 6.18 7.66
CA ALA A 376 35.97 6.14 7.06
C ALA A 376 37.09 6.03 8.12
N ALA A 377 36.95 6.73 9.25
CA ALA A 377 37.86 6.63 10.37
C ALA A 377 37.84 5.22 11.01
N PHE A 378 36.64 4.66 11.21
CA PHE A 378 36.46 3.31 11.71
C PHE A 378 37.07 2.25 10.78
N ALA A 379 36.80 2.35 9.47
CA ALA A 379 37.38 1.45 8.48
C ALA A 379 38.92 1.52 8.45
N ARG A 380 39.49 2.72 8.62
CA ARG A 380 40.95 2.91 8.74
C ARG A 380 41.50 2.28 10.02
N SER A 381 40.80 2.44 11.15
CA SER A 381 41.18 1.84 12.43
C SER A 381 41.19 0.31 12.35
N LEU A 382 40.18 -0.29 11.73
CA LEU A 382 40.12 -1.74 11.51
C LEU A 382 41.29 -2.24 10.66
N ARG A 383 41.60 -1.54 9.57
CA ARG A 383 42.75 -1.91 8.71
C ARG A 383 44.06 -1.89 9.49
N ASN A 384 44.31 -0.83 10.27
CA ASN A 384 45.52 -0.70 11.07
C ASN A 384 45.63 -1.72 12.23
N SER A 385 44.52 -2.37 12.63
CA SER A 385 44.53 -3.40 13.67
C SER A 385 44.78 -4.82 13.14
N LEU A 386 44.76 -4.99 11.82
CA LEU A 386 44.98 -6.27 11.15
C LEU A 386 46.41 -6.40 10.59
N ASP A 387 47.16 -5.30 10.55
CA ASP A 387 48.60 -5.23 10.24
C ASP A 387 49.41 -5.28 11.55
#